data_AF-A0A3M1DWJ0-F1
#
_entry.id   AF-A0A3M1DWJ0-F1
#
_cell.length_a   1.000
_cell.length_b   1.000
_cell.length_c   1.000
_cell.angle_alpha   90.00
_cell.angle_beta   90.00
_cell.angle_gamma   90.00
#
_symmetry.space_group_name_H-M   'P 1'
#
loop_
_entity.id
_entity.type
_entity.pdbx_description
1 polymer ?
#
loop_
_entity_poly.entity_id
_entity_poly.type
_entity_poly.pdbx_seq_one_letter_code
_entity_poly.pdbx_strand_id
1 'polypeptide(L)'
;ANFREGLTVLQYFISTHGARKGLADTALKTANSGYLTRRLVDVAQDAIIIEEDCGTLNGIEVSSLTEGGEIIERLGDRILGRCALDDVLDPVTGEVLVEADQLITEELVEKIENAGIEKLKIRSVLTCQSKRGICATCYGRDLARGHKVNLGEAVGVIAAQSIGEPGTQLTMRTFHIGGTAAKKAEQTSLEARFAGTMKYINLSTVVNRDGRHVVMNRNGEIAVVDETGRERERYSVVYGAQLPIPDGGEVQPGTMLAEWDPYTMPILTEISGKVRFGDIIEGVTMEEQLDEVTGLARKVIVESKAADKRPRITLKDEEGKTAKLPSGQPARYMLPVGANIVVGEDEMVSAGDVLAKIPRETTKTKDITGGLPRVAELFEARKPKEFAIISEIDGVVSFGKDSKGKRKVIVTPEHGESKEYLIPKGKHISVHEGDHVRAGEPLMDGSTNPHDILRVLGEQELAKYLVDEVQEVYRLQGVKINDKHIEVIVR
;
A
#
# COMPACT_ATOMS: atom_id res chain seq x y z
N ALA A 1 -11.33 -5.26 35.52
CA ALA A 1 -10.19 -5.72 36.31
C ALA A 1 -8.92 -5.22 35.65
N ASN A 2 -8.39 -4.12 36.17
CA ASN A 2 -7.02 -3.70 35.91
C ASN A 2 -6.09 -4.27 37.00
N PHE A 3 -4.78 -4.16 36.84
CA PHE A 3 -3.83 -4.69 37.85
C PHE A 3 -4.00 -4.08 39.25
N ARG A 4 -4.56 -2.86 39.35
CA ARG A 4 -4.84 -2.19 40.63
C ARG A 4 -6.07 -2.78 41.33
N GLU A 5 -7.09 -3.17 40.57
CA GLU A 5 -8.31 -3.84 41.06
C GLU A 5 -8.07 -5.30 41.42
N GLY A 6 -6.98 -5.88 40.92
CA GLY A 6 -6.66 -7.30 41.05
C GLY A 6 -7.39 -8.15 40.00
N LEU A 7 -6.83 -9.33 39.72
CA LEU A 7 -7.41 -10.31 38.80
C LEU A 7 -8.01 -11.46 39.60
N THR A 8 -9.20 -11.93 39.20
CA THR A 8 -9.76 -13.17 39.77
C THR A 8 -8.92 -14.39 39.34
N VAL A 9 -9.04 -15.50 40.06
CA VAL A 9 -8.32 -16.75 39.74
C VAL A 9 -8.57 -17.18 38.29
N LEU A 10 -9.82 -17.06 37.81
CA LEU A 10 -10.18 -17.40 36.44
C LEU A 10 -9.55 -16.44 35.42
N GLN A 11 -9.59 -15.12 35.67
CA GLN A 11 -8.95 -14.12 34.80
C GLN A 11 -7.44 -14.33 34.71
N TYR A 12 -6.79 -14.63 35.84
CA TYR A 12 -5.37 -14.97 35.86
C TYR A 12 -5.10 -16.24 35.04
N PHE A 13 -5.88 -17.32 35.25
CA PHE A 13 -5.72 -18.57 34.52
C PHE A 13 -5.96 -18.45 33.00
N ILE A 14 -6.87 -17.58 32.56
CA ILE A 14 -7.05 -17.29 31.12
C ILE A 14 -5.81 -16.55 30.59
N SER A 15 -5.29 -15.57 31.33
CA SER A 15 -4.10 -14.82 30.91
C SER A 15 -2.84 -15.67 30.79
N THR A 16 -2.69 -16.74 31.60
CA THR A 16 -1.52 -17.62 31.53
C THR A 16 -1.44 -18.42 30.24
N HIS A 17 -2.56 -18.72 29.58
CA HIS A 17 -2.55 -19.41 28.28
C HIS A 17 -1.95 -18.51 27.20
N GLY A 18 -2.37 -17.24 27.14
CA GLY A 18 -1.80 -16.24 26.23
C GLY A 18 -0.33 -15.98 26.51
N ALA A 19 0.05 -15.84 27.78
CA ALA A 19 1.45 -15.66 28.18
C ALA A 19 2.32 -16.87 27.82
N ARG A 20 1.85 -18.10 28.08
CA ARG A 20 2.58 -19.33 27.76
C ARG A 20 2.79 -19.48 26.25
N LYS A 21 1.77 -19.18 25.44
CA LYS A 21 1.90 -19.18 23.98
C LYS A 21 2.94 -18.16 23.52
N GLY A 22 2.87 -16.92 24.03
CA GLY A 22 3.84 -15.87 23.71
C GLY A 22 5.29 -16.25 24.05
N LEU A 23 5.53 -16.84 25.23
CA LEU A 23 6.85 -17.32 25.63
C LEU A 23 7.36 -18.47 24.75
N ALA A 24 6.50 -19.43 24.41
CA ALA A 24 6.86 -20.55 23.54
C ALA A 24 7.17 -20.07 22.11
N ASP A 25 6.35 -19.16 21.57
CA ASP A 25 6.57 -18.55 20.25
C ASP A 25 7.87 -17.75 20.24
N THR A 26 8.16 -17.00 21.31
CA THR A 26 9.42 -16.26 21.46
C THR A 26 10.62 -17.21 21.39
N ALA A 27 10.59 -18.31 22.16
CA ALA A 27 11.68 -19.29 22.19
C ALA A 27 11.91 -19.97 20.83
N LEU A 28 10.83 -20.33 20.12
CA LEU A 28 10.92 -21.02 18.82
C LEU A 28 11.26 -20.08 17.66
N LYS A 29 10.63 -18.91 17.58
CA LYS A 29 10.78 -17.98 16.45
C LYS A 29 12.14 -17.29 16.43
N THR A 30 12.79 -17.12 17.59
CA THR A 30 14.15 -16.57 17.69
C THR A 30 15.14 -17.41 16.87
N ALA A 31 15.00 -18.74 16.88
CA ALA A 31 15.88 -19.63 16.11
C ALA A 31 15.75 -19.41 14.58
N ASN A 32 14.53 -19.18 14.09
CA ASN A 32 14.29 -18.91 12.67
C ASN A 32 14.92 -17.58 12.23
N SER A 33 14.81 -16.54 13.07
CA SER A 33 15.45 -15.24 12.80
C SER A 33 16.98 -15.36 12.79
N GLY A 34 17.56 -16.04 13.78
CA GLY A 34 19.02 -16.27 13.82
C GLY A 34 19.53 -17.08 12.62
N TYR A 35 18.76 -18.08 12.17
CA TYR A 35 19.08 -18.84 10.96
C TYR A 35 19.03 -17.99 9.70
N LEU A 36 18.02 -17.10 9.58
CA LEU A 36 17.93 -16.13 8.49
C LEU A 36 19.15 -15.21 8.48
N THR A 37 19.55 -14.63 9.63
CA THR A 37 20.73 -13.78 9.74
C THR A 37 22.00 -14.48 9.25
N ARG A 38 22.19 -15.76 9.62
CA ARG A 38 23.34 -16.54 9.13
C ARG A 38 23.35 -16.64 7.60
N ARG A 39 22.20 -16.95 7.00
CA ARG A 39 22.07 -17.04 5.54
C ARG A 39 22.29 -15.69 4.85
N LEU A 40 21.81 -14.61 5.44
CA LEU A 40 22.05 -13.26 4.91
C LEU A 40 23.55 -12.94 4.89
N VAL A 41 24.28 -13.27 5.96
CA VAL A 41 25.74 -13.09 6.00
C VAL A 41 26.44 -13.97 4.96
N ASP A 42 26.04 -15.23 4.83
CA ASP A 42 26.64 -16.18 3.86
C ASP A 42 26.52 -15.67 2.41
N VAL A 43 25.40 -15.01 2.07
CA VAL A 43 25.16 -14.45 0.73
C VAL A 43 25.84 -13.09 0.55
N ALA A 44 25.84 -12.24 1.58
CA ALA A 44 26.30 -10.86 1.47
C ALA A 44 27.80 -10.65 1.76
N GLN A 45 28.54 -11.66 2.23
CA GLN A 45 29.93 -11.49 2.66
C GLN A 45 30.88 -10.89 1.60
N ASP A 46 30.59 -11.10 0.32
CA ASP A 46 31.41 -10.59 -0.80
C ASP A 46 31.09 -9.11 -1.16
N ALA A 47 30.06 -8.53 -0.54
CA ALA A 47 29.72 -7.12 -0.71
C ALA A 47 30.64 -6.23 0.15
N ILE A 48 31.74 -5.81 -0.47
CA ILE A 48 32.75 -4.90 0.10
C ILE A 48 32.85 -3.65 -0.78
N ILE A 49 33.12 -2.50 -0.19
CA ILE A 49 33.42 -1.29 -0.97
C ILE A 49 34.82 -1.42 -1.57
N ILE A 50 34.94 -1.50 -2.90
CA ILE A 50 36.23 -1.72 -3.57
C ILE A 50 36.76 -0.52 -4.36
N GLU A 51 35.88 0.37 -4.79
CA GLU A 51 36.20 1.51 -5.65
C GLU A 51 35.34 2.71 -5.27
N GLU A 52 35.79 3.92 -5.62
CA GLU A 52 35.04 5.13 -5.26
C GLU A 52 33.79 5.31 -6.11
N ASP A 53 33.91 5.07 -7.42
CA ASP A 53 32.84 5.24 -8.38
C ASP A 53 32.92 4.18 -9.50
N CYS A 54 31.80 3.54 -9.83
CA CYS A 54 31.69 2.60 -10.95
C CYS A 54 31.31 3.27 -12.28
N GLY A 55 30.99 4.57 -12.29
CA GLY A 55 30.60 5.33 -13.49
C GLY A 55 29.22 4.96 -14.04
N THR A 56 28.35 4.31 -13.25
CA THR A 56 26.99 3.97 -13.70
C THR A 56 26.17 5.24 -13.92
N LEU A 57 25.52 5.32 -15.08
CA LEU A 57 24.52 6.34 -15.40
C LEU A 57 23.10 5.88 -15.04
N ASN A 58 22.96 4.67 -14.51
CA ASN A 58 21.69 4.11 -14.10
C ASN A 58 21.50 4.35 -12.60
N GLY A 59 20.35 4.90 -12.23
CA GLY A 59 19.92 5.04 -10.85
C GLY A 59 18.50 4.52 -10.65
N ILE A 60 18.00 4.67 -9.43
CA ILE A 60 16.64 4.30 -9.05
C ILE A 60 15.88 5.57 -8.70
N GLU A 61 14.65 5.68 -9.19
CA GLU A 61 13.72 6.72 -8.79
C GLU A 61 13.05 6.32 -7.47
N VAL A 62 13.37 7.07 -6.41
CA VAL A 62 12.85 6.88 -5.06
C VAL A 62 11.80 7.95 -4.76
N SER A 63 10.72 7.52 -4.12
CA SER A 63 9.62 8.35 -3.63
C SER A 63 9.31 8.00 -2.17
N SER A 64 8.51 8.81 -1.51
CA SER A 64 7.92 8.45 -0.21
C SER A 64 7.21 7.08 -0.31
N LEU A 65 7.37 6.25 0.73
CA LEU A 65 6.72 4.95 0.84
C LEU A 65 5.32 5.16 1.43
N THR A 66 4.30 4.87 0.63
CA THR A 66 2.89 5.04 1.00
C THR A 66 2.15 3.71 0.95
N GLU A 67 1.43 3.34 2.01
CA GLU A 67 0.56 2.17 2.04
C GLU A 67 -0.87 2.61 2.38
N GLY A 68 -1.84 2.29 1.51
CA GLY A 68 -3.26 2.52 1.82
C GLY A 68 -3.65 3.99 2.07
N GLY A 69 -2.84 4.96 1.63
CA GLY A 69 -3.02 6.40 1.88
C GLY A 69 -2.22 6.95 3.07
N GLU A 70 -1.56 6.09 3.86
CA GLU A 70 -0.65 6.50 4.94
C GLU A 70 0.79 6.58 4.43
N ILE A 71 1.49 7.68 4.76
CA ILE A 71 2.91 7.84 4.46
C ILE A 71 3.71 7.14 5.58
N ILE A 72 4.20 5.93 5.30
CA ILE A 72 5.02 5.15 6.24
C ILE A 72 6.41 5.77 6.39
N GLU A 73 7.01 6.13 5.26
CA GLU A 73 8.35 6.72 5.22
C GLU A 73 8.40 7.86 4.20
N ARG A 74 8.96 8.99 4.61
CA ARG A 74 9.10 10.16 3.74
C ARG A 74 10.33 10.04 2.85
N LEU A 75 10.31 10.76 1.73
CA LEU A 75 11.45 10.86 0.83
C LEU A 75 12.75 11.24 1.57
N GLY A 76 12.70 12.22 2.46
CA GLY A 76 13.89 12.71 3.18
C GLY A 76 14.64 11.62 3.97
N ASP A 77 13.90 10.77 4.68
CA ASP A 77 14.47 9.64 5.43
C ASP A 77 15.12 8.59 4.49
N ARG A 78 14.54 8.38 3.30
CA ARG A 78 15.03 7.40 2.31
C ARG A 78 16.29 7.86 1.58
N ILE A 79 16.36 9.16 1.23
CA ILE A 79 17.47 9.72 0.47
C ILE A 79 18.68 10.11 1.34
N LEU A 80 18.50 10.18 2.67
CA LEU A 80 19.57 10.58 3.59
C LEU A 80 20.81 9.69 3.44
N GLY A 81 21.95 10.32 3.18
CA GLY A 81 23.23 9.63 3.01
C GLY A 81 23.33 8.80 1.74
N ARG A 82 22.52 9.11 0.72
CA ARG A 82 22.64 8.62 -0.67
C ARG A 82 23.28 9.69 -1.55
N CYS A 83 23.67 9.32 -2.77
CA CYS A 83 24.16 10.26 -3.77
C CYS A 83 23.09 10.49 -4.84
N ALA A 84 22.89 11.74 -5.23
CA ALA A 84 22.05 12.08 -6.38
C ALA A 84 22.69 11.57 -7.66
N LEU A 85 21.88 11.09 -8.61
CA LEU A 85 22.37 10.70 -9.94
C LEU A 85 22.44 11.91 -10.88
N ASP A 86 21.36 12.69 -10.92
CA ASP A 86 21.20 13.87 -11.77
C ASP A 86 21.20 15.14 -10.90
N ASP A 87 21.47 16.30 -11.52
CA ASP A 87 21.33 17.59 -10.85
C ASP A 87 19.88 17.81 -10.40
N VAL A 88 19.71 18.12 -9.12
CA VAL A 88 18.41 18.35 -8.51
C VAL A 88 18.11 19.84 -8.56
N LEU A 89 17.21 20.23 -9.44
CA LEU A 89 16.80 21.62 -9.62
C LEU A 89 15.59 21.94 -8.75
N ASP A 90 15.54 23.15 -8.20
CA ASP A 90 14.28 23.70 -7.69
C ASP A 90 13.31 23.90 -8.87
N PRO A 91 12.08 23.35 -8.82
CA PRO A 91 11.10 23.46 -9.91
C PRO A 91 10.74 24.90 -10.30
N VAL A 92 10.91 25.87 -9.41
CA VAL A 92 10.49 27.26 -9.60
C VAL A 92 11.66 28.18 -9.92
N THR A 93 12.72 28.14 -9.11
CA THR A 93 13.86 29.05 -9.31
C THR A 93 14.82 28.54 -10.39
N GLY A 94 14.80 27.23 -10.68
CA GLY A 94 15.77 26.59 -11.56
C GLY A 94 17.18 26.55 -10.96
N GLU A 95 17.34 26.89 -9.69
CA GLU A 95 18.62 26.79 -8.99
C GLU A 95 18.95 25.32 -8.69
N VAL A 96 20.23 24.96 -8.82
CA VAL A 96 20.72 23.62 -8.47
C VAL A 96 20.77 23.51 -6.95
N LEU A 97 19.92 22.65 -6.38
CA LEU A 97 19.87 22.35 -4.95
C LEU A 97 20.96 21.35 -4.56
N VAL A 98 21.13 20.32 -5.38
CA VAL A 98 22.11 19.23 -5.22
C VAL A 98 22.72 18.92 -6.58
N GLU A 99 24.04 18.90 -6.66
CA GLU A 99 24.77 18.52 -7.87
C GLU A 99 24.75 17.00 -8.07
N ALA A 100 24.91 16.55 -9.31
CA ALA A 100 25.11 15.14 -9.64
C ALA A 100 26.28 14.55 -8.84
N ASP A 101 26.13 13.30 -8.39
CA ASP A 101 27.07 12.56 -7.54
C ASP A 101 27.35 13.16 -6.14
N GLN A 102 26.67 14.25 -5.77
CA GLN A 102 26.80 14.84 -4.45
C GLN A 102 26.10 13.97 -3.40
N LEU A 103 26.77 13.82 -2.25
CA LEU A 103 26.21 13.13 -1.09
C LEU A 103 25.13 14.00 -0.43
N ILE A 104 23.94 13.43 -0.26
CA ILE A 104 22.79 14.09 0.35
C ILE A 104 22.95 14.05 1.87
N THR A 105 23.23 15.22 2.46
CA THR A 105 23.29 15.46 3.91
C THR A 105 21.96 15.99 4.43
N GLU A 106 21.80 16.04 5.74
CA GLU A 106 20.60 16.54 6.44
C GLU A 106 20.19 17.94 5.96
N GLU A 107 21.15 18.85 5.76
CA GLU A 107 20.90 20.20 5.23
C GLU A 107 20.34 20.19 3.80
N LEU A 108 20.83 19.28 2.96
CA LEU A 108 20.34 19.14 1.58
C LEU A 108 18.96 18.46 1.55
N VAL A 109 18.69 17.53 2.47
CA VAL A 109 17.36 16.95 2.64
C VAL A 109 16.33 18.03 2.96
N GLU A 110 16.62 18.92 3.92
CA GLU A 110 15.70 20.03 4.25
C GLU A 110 15.44 20.93 3.04
N LYS A 111 16.44 21.20 2.21
CA LYS A 111 16.25 21.96 0.96
C LYS A 111 15.36 21.22 -0.03
N ILE A 112 15.55 19.92 -0.21
CA ILE A 112 14.74 19.08 -1.12
C ILE A 112 13.28 19.00 -0.64
N GLU A 113 13.06 18.84 0.66
CA GLU A 113 11.71 18.80 1.24
C GLU A 113 11.01 20.16 1.13
N ASN A 114 11.71 21.26 1.43
CA ASN A 114 11.18 22.61 1.23
C ASN A 114 10.92 22.93 -0.24
N ALA A 115 11.67 22.30 -1.15
CA ALA A 115 11.48 22.49 -2.57
C ALA A 115 10.20 21.83 -3.10
N GLY A 116 9.60 20.90 -2.35
CA GLY A 116 8.41 20.15 -2.74
C GLY A 116 8.72 19.01 -3.72
N ILE A 117 9.95 18.48 -3.72
CA ILE A 117 10.35 17.42 -4.65
C ILE A 117 9.83 16.07 -4.13
N GLU A 118 9.02 15.38 -4.95
CA GLU A 118 8.38 14.11 -4.57
C GLU A 118 9.20 12.88 -4.96
N LYS A 119 9.95 12.99 -6.05
CA LYS A 119 10.70 11.90 -6.66
C LYS A 119 12.12 12.34 -6.92
N LEU A 120 13.06 11.48 -6.58
CA LEU A 120 14.47 11.74 -6.78
C LEU A 120 15.16 10.52 -7.37
N LYS A 121 15.94 10.74 -8.43
CA LYS A 121 16.86 9.74 -8.96
C LYS A 121 18.14 9.71 -8.14
N ILE A 122 18.35 8.58 -7.47
CA ILE A 122 19.55 8.36 -6.66
C ILE A 122 20.40 7.24 -7.24
N ARG A 123 21.68 7.27 -6.89
CA ARG A 123 22.56 6.11 -7.06
C ARG A 123 22.20 5.07 -6.01
N SER A 124 22.11 3.82 -6.45
CA SER A 124 21.73 2.69 -5.62
C SER A 124 22.77 1.59 -5.71
N VAL A 125 22.82 0.74 -4.69
CA VAL A 125 23.62 -0.47 -4.71
C VAL A 125 23.18 -1.41 -5.84
N LEU A 126 21.88 -1.44 -6.15
CA LEU A 126 21.27 -2.31 -7.17
C LEU A 126 21.75 -1.99 -8.59
N THR A 127 22.02 -0.71 -8.91
CA THR A 127 22.46 -0.28 -10.25
C THR A 127 23.98 -0.16 -10.39
N CYS A 128 24.72 -0.58 -9.37
CA CYS A 128 26.17 -0.51 -9.33
C CYS A 128 26.80 -1.51 -10.32
N GLN A 129 27.62 -0.99 -11.24
CA GLN A 129 28.28 -1.78 -12.30
C GLN A 129 29.64 -2.36 -11.90
N SER A 130 30.01 -2.23 -10.62
CA SER A 130 31.26 -2.79 -10.11
C SER A 130 31.30 -4.32 -10.26
N LYS A 131 32.42 -4.85 -10.77
CA LYS A 131 32.57 -6.29 -11.09
C LYS A 131 32.68 -7.18 -9.85
N ARG A 132 33.20 -6.66 -8.75
CA ARG A 132 33.36 -7.35 -7.47
C ARG A 132 33.01 -6.35 -6.38
N GLY A 133 32.11 -6.65 -5.46
CA GLY A 133 31.72 -5.67 -4.44
C GLY A 133 30.96 -4.46 -4.99
N ILE A 134 31.07 -3.33 -4.31
CA ILE A 134 30.20 -2.16 -4.47
C ILE A 134 31.05 -0.88 -4.55
N CYS A 135 30.56 0.12 -5.28
CA CYS A 135 31.18 1.43 -5.37
C CYS A 135 30.78 2.34 -4.18
N ALA A 136 31.68 3.21 -3.72
CA ALA A 136 31.42 4.09 -2.58
C ALA A 136 30.31 5.12 -2.87
N THR A 137 30.21 5.66 -4.09
CA THR A 137 29.12 6.58 -4.49
C THR A 137 27.75 5.90 -4.53
N CYS A 138 27.70 4.63 -4.91
CA CYS A 138 26.48 3.82 -4.99
C CYS A 138 25.88 3.56 -3.59
N TYR A 139 26.75 3.38 -2.59
CA TYR A 139 26.36 3.14 -1.19
C TYR A 139 26.16 4.46 -0.41
N GLY A 140 27.00 5.47 -0.69
CA GLY A 140 26.97 6.79 -0.09
C GLY A 140 27.63 6.85 1.28
N ARG A 141 26.85 7.20 2.31
CA ARG A 141 27.31 7.43 3.69
C ARG A 141 27.28 6.15 4.53
N ASP A 142 28.31 5.96 5.36
CA ASP A 142 28.28 5.05 6.50
C ASP A 142 27.41 5.65 7.61
N LEU A 143 26.31 4.97 7.95
CA LEU A 143 25.35 5.44 8.94
C LEU A 143 25.87 5.34 10.38
N ALA A 144 26.88 4.50 10.65
CA ALA A 144 27.43 4.34 11.99
C ALA A 144 28.42 5.46 12.34
N ARG A 145 29.23 5.91 11.38
CA ARG A 145 30.28 6.92 11.60
C ARG A 145 29.93 8.29 11.04
N GLY A 146 28.99 8.36 10.11
CA GLY A 146 28.48 9.63 9.59
C GLY A 146 29.34 10.30 8.53
N HIS A 147 30.35 9.62 7.96
CA HIS A 147 31.10 10.09 6.79
C HIS A 147 30.84 9.20 5.56
N LYS A 148 31.36 9.59 4.39
CA LYS A 148 31.29 8.76 3.17
C LYS A 148 31.95 7.41 3.44
N VAL A 149 31.36 6.32 2.96
CA VAL A 149 31.85 4.96 3.25
C VAL A 149 33.31 4.79 2.80
N ASN A 150 34.11 4.11 3.61
CA ASN A 150 35.52 3.89 3.33
C ASN A 150 35.74 2.72 2.37
N LEU A 151 36.80 2.79 1.57
CA LEU A 151 37.28 1.64 0.80
C LEU A 151 37.69 0.51 1.75
N GLY A 152 37.29 -0.72 1.41
CA GLY A 152 37.52 -1.93 2.22
C GLY A 152 36.45 -2.21 3.27
N GLU A 153 35.41 -1.39 3.38
CA GLU A 153 34.32 -1.59 4.33
C GLU A 153 33.41 -2.76 3.90
N ALA A 154 33.19 -3.71 4.81
CA ALA A 154 32.37 -4.91 4.59
C ALA A 154 30.86 -4.62 4.75
N VAL A 155 30.32 -3.82 3.83
CA VAL A 155 28.92 -3.37 3.84
C VAL A 155 27.90 -4.50 3.80
N GLY A 156 28.25 -5.65 3.22
CA GLY A 156 27.41 -6.85 3.21
C GLY A 156 27.12 -7.41 4.60
N VAL A 157 28.16 -7.55 5.42
CA VAL A 157 28.01 -8.03 6.80
C VAL A 157 27.23 -7.01 7.64
N ILE A 158 27.51 -5.72 7.43
CA ILE A 158 26.79 -4.63 8.11
C ILE A 158 25.29 -4.66 7.74
N ALA A 159 24.96 -4.82 6.46
CA ALA A 159 23.60 -4.93 5.98
C ALA A 159 22.86 -6.15 6.56
N ALA A 160 23.48 -7.33 6.50
CA ALA A 160 22.91 -8.55 7.04
C ALA A 160 22.64 -8.44 8.56
N GLN A 161 23.55 -7.81 9.32
CA GLN A 161 23.36 -7.55 10.74
C GLN A 161 22.24 -6.53 11.00
N SER A 162 22.19 -5.45 10.23
CA SER A 162 21.17 -4.40 10.34
C SER A 162 19.75 -4.91 10.08
N ILE A 163 19.60 -6.01 9.35
CA ILE A 163 18.33 -6.69 9.10
C ILE A 163 18.07 -7.78 10.16
N GLY A 164 19.09 -8.60 10.44
CA GLY A 164 18.97 -9.79 11.26
C GLY A 164 18.89 -9.55 12.77
N GLU A 165 19.63 -8.57 13.30
CA GLU A 165 19.62 -8.24 14.74
C GLU A 165 18.27 -7.63 15.16
N PRO A 166 17.72 -6.62 14.46
CA PRO A 166 16.38 -6.13 14.74
C PRO A 166 15.30 -7.19 14.51
N GLY A 167 15.42 -8.04 13.49
CA GLY A 167 14.50 -9.16 13.29
C GLY A 167 14.45 -10.09 14.51
N THR A 168 15.62 -10.46 15.02
CA THR A 168 15.72 -11.33 16.21
C THR A 168 15.16 -10.62 17.44
N GLN A 169 15.47 -9.33 17.59
CA GLN A 169 14.93 -8.50 18.66
C GLN A 169 13.40 -8.38 18.60
N LEU A 170 12.80 -8.24 17.42
CA LEU A 170 11.35 -8.20 17.23
C LEU A 170 10.68 -9.49 17.71
N THR A 171 11.27 -10.65 17.39
CA THR A 171 10.74 -11.93 17.90
C THR A 171 10.74 -12.01 19.42
N MET A 172 11.77 -11.45 20.07
CA MET A 172 11.89 -11.39 21.54
C MET A 172 10.99 -10.34 22.19
N ARG A 173 10.79 -9.19 21.52
CA ARG A 173 9.94 -8.08 22.00
C ARG A 173 8.45 -8.31 21.76
N THR A 174 8.06 -9.44 21.17
CA THR A 174 6.65 -9.76 20.95
C THR A 174 5.92 -9.90 22.28
N PHE A 175 5.41 -8.78 22.77
CA PHE A 175 4.66 -8.72 24.01
C PHE A 175 3.43 -9.61 23.92
N HIS A 176 3.06 -10.14 25.08
CA HIS A 176 1.92 -11.01 25.27
C HIS A 176 0.63 -10.17 25.18
N ILE A 177 0.27 -9.72 23.98
CA ILE A 177 -1.02 -9.06 23.71
C ILE A 177 -2.18 -10.08 23.84
N GLY A 178 -1.89 -11.36 24.13
CA GLY A 178 -2.87 -12.40 24.45
C GLY A 178 -3.76 -12.13 25.68
N GLY A 179 -3.65 -10.98 26.35
CA GLY A 179 -4.53 -10.59 27.46
C GLY A 179 -5.10 -9.17 27.41
N THR A 180 -4.50 -8.24 26.64
CA THR A 180 -5.00 -6.85 26.51
C THR A 180 -4.66 -6.33 25.11
N ALA A 181 -5.62 -6.44 24.18
CA ALA A 181 -5.52 -5.87 22.85
C ALA A 181 -5.80 -4.36 22.92
N ALA A 182 -4.75 -3.54 23.06
CA ALA A 182 -4.85 -2.11 22.80
C ALA A 182 -4.63 -1.90 21.29
N LYS A 183 -5.72 -1.72 20.55
CA LYS A 183 -5.69 -1.30 19.14
C LYS A 183 -5.03 0.09 19.10
N LYS A 184 -3.86 0.23 18.48
CA LYS A 184 -3.36 1.53 18.05
C LYS A 184 -4.34 2.00 16.96
N ALA A 185 -5.02 3.11 17.17
CA ALA A 185 -5.96 3.65 16.19
C ALA A 185 -5.17 4.00 14.92
N GLU A 186 -5.56 3.43 13.78
CA GLU A 186 -5.05 3.82 12.47
C GLU A 186 -5.42 5.28 12.20
N GLN A 187 -4.54 6.03 11.53
CA GLN A 187 -4.85 7.39 11.13
C GLN A 187 -5.94 7.38 10.07
N THR A 188 -7.09 7.97 10.38
CA THR A 188 -8.27 8.03 9.50
C THR A 188 -8.36 9.33 8.72
N SER A 189 -7.41 10.24 8.93
CA SER A 189 -7.43 11.59 8.41
C SER A 189 -6.07 12.03 7.91
N LEU A 190 -6.09 12.75 6.78
CA LEU A 190 -4.95 13.46 6.24
C LEU A 190 -5.05 14.93 6.64
N GLU A 191 -3.95 15.49 7.17
CA GLU A 191 -3.86 16.88 7.61
C GLU A 191 -2.80 17.64 6.81
N ALA A 192 -3.10 18.89 6.48
CA ALA A 192 -2.17 19.77 5.78
C ALA A 192 -1.06 20.25 6.74
N ARG A 193 0.19 20.33 6.27
CA ARG A 193 1.27 20.93 7.08
C ARG A 193 1.56 22.37 6.73
N PHE A 194 1.32 22.75 5.49
CA PHE A 194 1.55 24.09 5.01
C PHE A 194 0.23 24.80 4.72
N ALA A 195 0.27 26.12 4.83
CA ALA A 195 -0.81 26.96 4.36
C ALA A 195 -0.78 26.97 2.82
N GLY A 196 -1.95 27.05 2.19
CA GLY A 196 -2.06 27.12 0.74
C GLY A 196 -3.49 27.00 0.27
N THR A 197 -3.66 26.66 -1.00
CA THR A 197 -4.92 26.41 -1.69
C THR A 197 -4.95 24.96 -2.14
N MET A 198 -6.06 24.27 -1.88
CA MET A 198 -6.23 22.89 -2.30
C MET A 198 -6.48 22.84 -3.80
N LYS A 199 -5.78 21.97 -4.53
CA LYS A 199 -5.94 21.75 -5.96
C LYS A 199 -6.17 20.27 -6.26
N TYR A 200 -7.21 19.97 -7.01
CA TYR A 200 -7.53 18.61 -7.44
C TYR A 200 -6.74 18.25 -8.71
N ILE A 201 -6.04 17.13 -8.68
CA ILE A 201 -5.25 16.62 -9.82
C ILE A 201 -5.80 15.25 -10.20
N ASN A 202 -6.32 15.15 -11.44
CA ASN A 202 -6.96 13.93 -11.96
C ASN A 202 -8.01 13.35 -10.99
N LEU A 203 -8.70 14.19 -10.23
CA LEU A 203 -9.63 13.76 -9.19
C LEU A 203 -11.08 13.96 -9.67
N SER A 204 -11.86 12.88 -9.67
CA SER A 204 -13.30 12.96 -9.93
C SER A 204 -14.03 12.94 -8.60
N THR A 205 -14.78 13.99 -8.28
CA THR A 205 -15.54 14.08 -7.03
C THR A 205 -17.03 14.25 -7.26
N VAL A 206 -17.82 13.77 -6.30
CA VAL A 206 -19.27 13.93 -6.25
C VAL A 206 -19.64 14.55 -4.90
N VAL A 207 -20.56 15.50 -4.90
CA VAL A 207 -21.02 16.15 -3.67
C VAL A 207 -22.11 15.29 -3.03
N ASN A 208 -21.87 14.85 -1.80
CA ASN A 208 -22.87 14.12 -1.02
C ASN A 208 -23.91 15.08 -0.40
N ARG A 209 -25.01 14.54 0.13
CA ARG A 209 -26.08 15.27 0.83
C ARG A 209 -25.57 16.20 1.93
N ASP A 210 -24.47 15.83 2.59
CA ASP A 210 -23.85 16.61 3.68
C ASP A 210 -22.95 17.74 3.16
N GLY A 211 -22.88 17.96 1.84
CA GLY A 211 -22.03 18.99 1.22
C GLY A 211 -20.55 18.64 1.17
N ARG A 212 -20.17 17.41 1.53
CA ARG A 212 -18.78 16.91 1.42
C ARG A 212 -18.52 16.35 0.02
N HIS A 213 -17.30 16.53 -0.48
CA HIS A 213 -16.87 15.96 -1.75
C HIS A 213 -16.34 14.55 -1.54
N VAL A 214 -16.91 13.56 -2.22
CA VAL A 214 -16.48 12.16 -2.13
C VAL A 214 -15.69 11.80 -3.38
N VAL A 215 -14.53 11.17 -3.19
CA VAL A 215 -13.63 10.77 -4.28
C VAL A 215 -14.14 9.52 -4.99
N MET A 216 -14.31 9.60 -6.31
CA MET A 216 -14.89 8.54 -7.16
C MET A 216 -13.88 7.81 -8.03
N ASN A 217 -12.61 8.22 -8.03
CA ASN A 217 -11.57 7.56 -8.80
C ASN A 217 -10.41 7.10 -7.90
N ARG A 218 -9.60 6.16 -8.41
CA ARG A 218 -8.49 5.56 -7.64
C ARG A 218 -7.17 6.29 -7.75
N ASN A 219 -6.91 6.90 -8.89
CA ASN A 219 -5.63 7.55 -9.19
C ASN A 219 -5.75 9.06 -9.02
N GLY A 220 -6.46 9.47 -7.97
CA GLY A 220 -6.72 10.87 -7.66
C GLY A 220 -5.68 11.42 -6.70
N GLU A 221 -5.22 12.63 -6.97
CA GLU A 221 -4.25 13.32 -6.13
C GLU A 221 -4.81 14.68 -5.71
N ILE A 222 -4.50 15.09 -4.49
CA ILE A 222 -4.73 16.46 -4.02
C ILE A 222 -3.37 17.12 -3.80
N ALA A 223 -3.22 18.34 -4.30
CA ALA A 223 -2.03 19.15 -4.07
C ALA A 223 -2.39 20.38 -3.23
N VAL A 224 -1.52 20.76 -2.31
CA VAL A 224 -1.59 22.03 -1.58
C VAL A 224 -0.64 23.01 -2.27
N VAL A 225 -1.20 24.10 -2.79
CA VAL A 225 -0.53 25.08 -3.64
C VAL A 225 -0.42 26.41 -2.93
N ASP A 226 0.77 27.02 -2.89
CA ASP A 226 0.94 28.38 -2.36
C ASP A 226 0.24 29.46 -3.18
N GLU A 227 0.16 30.67 -2.64
CA GLU A 227 -0.29 31.89 -3.35
C GLU A 227 0.43 32.15 -4.69
N THR A 228 1.65 31.63 -4.85
CA THR A 228 2.47 31.75 -6.07
C THR A 228 2.20 30.66 -7.10
N GLY A 229 1.29 29.71 -6.83
CA GLY A 229 1.05 28.56 -7.71
C GLY A 229 2.03 27.39 -7.53
N ARG A 230 2.90 27.44 -6.52
CA ARG A 230 3.85 26.37 -6.18
C ARG A 230 3.15 25.24 -5.42
N GLU A 231 3.19 24.03 -5.96
CA GLU A 231 2.77 22.82 -5.25
C GLU A 231 3.77 22.53 -4.12
N ARG A 232 3.33 22.66 -2.86
CA ARG A 232 4.15 22.33 -1.68
C ARG A 232 4.03 20.89 -1.26
N GLU A 233 2.81 20.37 -1.33
CA GLU A 233 2.50 19.00 -0.94
C GLU A 233 1.57 18.39 -1.96
N ARG A 234 1.75 17.09 -2.22
CA ARG A 234 0.84 16.28 -3.01
C ARG A 234 0.57 14.99 -2.25
N TYR A 235 -0.70 14.61 -2.21
CA TYR A 235 -1.16 13.42 -1.52
C TYR A 235 -2.00 12.59 -2.46
N SER A 236 -1.72 11.29 -2.54
CA SER A 236 -2.60 10.33 -3.18
C SER A 236 -3.82 10.11 -2.30
N VAL A 237 -5.01 10.20 -2.89
CA VAL A 237 -6.27 10.06 -2.15
C VAL A 237 -6.92 8.73 -2.48
N VAL A 238 -7.39 8.06 -1.43
CA VAL A 238 -8.05 6.76 -1.56
C VAL A 238 -9.47 6.94 -2.11
N TYR A 239 -9.90 6.00 -2.94
CA TYR A 239 -11.29 5.92 -3.40
C TYR A 239 -12.27 5.92 -2.22
N GLY A 240 -13.25 6.82 -2.29
CA GLY A 240 -14.26 7.03 -1.27
C GLY A 240 -13.83 7.81 -0.04
N ALA A 241 -12.65 8.42 -0.05
CA ALA A 241 -12.30 9.45 0.91
C ALA A 241 -13.25 10.66 0.78
N GLN A 242 -13.57 11.25 1.92
CA GLN A 242 -14.35 12.47 2.03
C GLN A 242 -13.43 13.67 2.15
N LEU A 243 -13.59 14.63 1.26
CA LEU A 243 -12.88 15.89 1.22
C LEU A 243 -13.82 16.98 1.75
N PRO A 244 -13.53 17.56 2.93
CA PRO A 244 -14.34 18.65 3.48
C PRO A 244 -14.10 19.98 2.74
N ILE A 245 -12.97 20.12 2.05
CA ILE A 245 -12.57 21.35 1.36
C ILE A 245 -12.76 21.16 -0.15
N PRO A 246 -13.45 22.09 -0.85
CA PRO A 246 -13.61 22.05 -2.30
C PRO A 246 -12.33 22.43 -3.03
N ASP A 247 -12.27 22.15 -4.33
CA ASP A 247 -11.18 22.58 -5.21
C ASP A 247 -11.02 24.12 -5.18
N GLY A 248 -9.80 24.59 -4.95
CA GLY A 248 -9.46 26.00 -4.75
C GLY A 248 -9.71 26.54 -3.34
N GLY A 249 -10.14 25.71 -2.38
CA GLY A 249 -10.35 26.14 -1.00
C GLY A 249 -9.05 26.48 -0.26
N GLU A 250 -9.10 27.47 0.63
CA GLU A 250 -7.97 27.83 1.48
C GLU A 250 -7.73 26.77 2.57
N VAL A 251 -6.45 26.44 2.77
CA VAL A 251 -5.96 25.43 3.70
C VAL A 251 -4.99 26.11 4.66
N GLN A 252 -5.18 25.91 5.96
CA GLN A 252 -4.20 26.28 6.99
C GLN A 252 -3.47 25.03 7.51
N PRO A 253 -2.26 25.16 8.08
CA PRO A 253 -1.58 24.07 8.76
C PRO A 253 -2.49 23.44 9.84
N GLY A 254 -2.60 22.12 9.82
CA GLY A 254 -3.48 21.34 10.71
C GLY A 254 -4.92 21.19 10.23
N THR A 255 -5.27 21.73 9.06
CA THR A 255 -6.61 21.54 8.49
C THR A 255 -6.72 20.14 7.89
N MET A 256 -7.84 19.46 8.14
CA MET A 256 -8.13 18.15 7.58
C MET A 256 -8.40 18.25 6.07
N LEU A 257 -7.57 17.58 5.28
CA LEU A 257 -7.65 17.52 3.82
C LEU A 257 -8.58 16.40 3.35
N ALA A 258 -8.47 15.22 3.97
CA ALA A 258 -9.26 14.04 3.59
C ALA A 258 -9.54 13.16 4.82
N GLU A 259 -10.71 12.51 4.83
CA GLU A 259 -11.14 11.56 5.86
C GLU A 259 -11.61 10.26 5.20
N TRP A 260 -11.18 9.10 5.69
CA TRP A 260 -11.69 7.81 5.20
C TRP A 260 -11.75 6.76 6.31
N ASP A 261 -12.51 5.70 6.04
CA ASP A 261 -12.54 4.51 6.90
C ASP A 261 -11.41 3.55 6.47
N PRO A 262 -10.41 3.28 7.33
CA PRO A 262 -9.31 2.40 6.97
C PRO A 262 -9.73 0.92 6.98
N TYR A 263 -10.82 0.58 7.70
CA TYR A 263 -11.30 -0.78 7.86
C TYR A 263 -12.22 -1.25 6.75
N THR A 264 -12.75 -0.34 5.95
CA THR A 264 -13.72 -0.69 4.91
C THR A 264 -13.42 0.03 3.60
N MET A 265 -13.49 -0.69 2.49
CA MET A 265 -13.59 -0.07 1.17
C MET A 265 -15.08 0.17 0.88
N PRO A 266 -15.55 1.43 0.77
CA PRO A 266 -16.92 1.70 0.39
C PRO A 266 -17.14 1.40 -1.10
N ILE A 267 -18.33 0.95 -1.46
CA ILE A 267 -18.84 0.93 -2.83
C ILE A 267 -19.83 2.08 -2.93
N LEU A 268 -19.51 3.08 -3.75
CA LEU A 268 -20.24 4.34 -3.82
C LEU A 268 -21.11 4.44 -5.08
N THR A 269 -22.13 5.28 -5.02
CA THR A 269 -22.91 5.68 -6.20
C THR A 269 -22.47 7.04 -6.75
N GLU A 270 -22.48 7.19 -8.08
CA GLU A 270 -22.26 8.47 -8.76
C GLU A 270 -23.53 9.29 -8.96
N ILE A 271 -24.70 8.64 -8.82
CA ILE A 271 -25.99 9.21 -9.15
C ILE A 271 -27.00 8.98 -8.04
N SER A 272 -27.96 9.88 -7.93
CA SER A 272 -29.10 9.72 -7.05
C SER A 272 -30.14 8.82 -7.70
N GLY A 273 -30.76 7.94 -6.92
CA GLY A 273 -31.77 7.03 -7.46
C GLY A 273 -32.33 6.07 -6.43
N LYS A 274 -33.27 5.24 -6.86
CA LYS A 274 -33.89 4.22 -6.01
C LYS A 274 -33.13 2.90 -6.09
N VAL A 275 -32.73 2.36 -4.95
CA VAL A 275 -31.98 1.11 -4.84
C VAL A 275 -32.87 -0.10 -5.17
N ARG A 276 -32.40 -0.97 -6.05
CA ARG A 276 -33.04 -2.25 -6.38
C ARG A 276 -32.01 -3.37 -6.32
N PHE A 277 -32.30 -4.41 -5.57
CA PHE A 277 -31.44 -5.59 -5.51
C PHE A 277 -31.65 -6.49 -6.74
N GLY A 278 -30.53 -6.98 -7.28
CA GLY A 278 -30.50 -7.97 -8.34
C GLY A 278 -29.70 -9.18 -7.87
N ASP A 279 -30.32 -10.36 -7.93
CA ASP A 279 -29.71 -11.64 -7.52
C ASP A 279 -29.21 -11.67 -6.05
N ILE A 280 -29.78 -10.84 -5.17
CA ILE A 280 -29.54 -10.85 -3.72
C ILE A 280 -30.73 -11.54 -3.05
N ILE A 281 -30.54 -12.82 -2.73
CA ILE A 281 -31.52 -13.70 -2.10
C ILE A 281 -30.93 -14.18 -0.76
N GLU A 282 -31.72 -14.00 0.29
CA GLU A 282 -31.41 -14.43 1.65
C GLU A 282 -31.22 -15.97 1.73
N GLY A 283 -30.18 -16.41 2.43
CA GLY A 283 -29.78 -17.82 2.58
C GLY A 283 -29.05 -18.44 1.37
N VAL A 284 -28.97 -17.75 0.23
CA VAL A 284 -28.32 -18.28 -1.00
C VAL A 284 -27.14 -17.44 -1.47
N THR A 285 -27.29 -16.12 -1.43
CA THR A 285 -26.30 -15.13 -1.89
C THR A 285 -26.06 -14.05 -0.83
N MET A 286 -26.94 -13.95 0.17
CA MET A 286 -26.85 -13.01 1.27
C MET A 286 -27.23 -13.74 2.56
N GLU A 287 -26.48 -13.49 3.63
CA GLU A 287 -26.73 -14.01 4.96
C GLU A 287 -26.77 -12.85 5.95
N GLU A 288 -27.75 -12.85 6.85
CA GLU A 288 -27.80 -11.87 7.94
C GLU A 288 -26.92 -12.36 9.09
N GLN A 289 -25.84 -11.64 9.36
CA GLN A 289 -24.95 -11.89 10.49
C GLN A 289 -25.21 -10.87 11.59
N LEU A 290 -25.42 -11.35 12.80
CA LEU A 290 -25.50 -10.50 13.98
C LEU A 290 -24.09 -10.11 14.41
N ASP A 291 -23.85 -8.80 14.50
CA ASP A 291 -22.62 -8.28 15.08
C ASP A 291 -22.64 -8.45 16.60
N GLU A 292 -21.75 -9.30 17.13
CA GLU A 292 -21.67 -9.62 18.56
C GLU A 292 -21.42 -8.38 19.45
N VAL A 293 -20.84 -7.31 18.89
CA VAL A 293 -20.49 -6.09 19.65
C VAL A 293 -21.64 -5.10 19.66
N THR A 294 -22.26 -4.85 18.50
CA THR A 294 -23.28 -3.81 18.35
C THR A 294 -24.71 -4.34 18.47
N GLY A 295 -24.91 -5.65 18.34
CA GLY A 295 -26.23 -6.29 18.28
C GLY A 295 -27.02 -5.97 17.01
N LEU A 296 -26.42 -5.26 16.05
CA LEU A 296 -27.04 -4.93 14.77
C LEU A 296 -26.86 -6.08 13.77
N ALA A 297 -27.91 -6.37 13.01
CA ALA A 297 -27.84 -7.32 11.90
C ALA A 297 -27.16 -6.67 10.70
N ARG A 298 -26.13 -7.32 10.16
CA ARG A 298 -25.43 -6.94 8.93
C ARG A 298 -25.78 -7.92 7.83
N LYS A 299 -26.14 -7.41 6.66
CA LYS A 299 -26.41 -8.21 5.46
C LYS A 299 -25.10 -8.46 4.73
N VAL A 300 -24.56 -9.67 4.82
CA VAL A 300 -23.26 -10.05 4.26
C VAL A 300 -23.47 -10.93 3.03
N ILE A 301 -22.74 -10.65 1.95
CA ILE A 301 -22.82 -11.47 0.75
C ILE A 301 -21.97 -12.73 0.90
N VAL A 302 -22.59 -13.87 0.66
CA VAL A 302 -21.97 -15.19 0.78
C VAL A 302 -21.77 -15.83 -0.59
N GLU A 303 -20.77 -16.71 -0.68
CA GLU A 303 -20.50 -17.44 -1.91
C GLU A 303 -21.67 -18.37 -2.26
N SER A 304 -22.25 -18.19 -3.44
CA SER A 304 -23.32 -19.06 -3.92
C SER A 304 -22.76 -20.28 -4.65
N LYS A 305 -23.27 -21.47 -4.33
CA LYS A 305 -22.95 -22.72 -5.04
C LYS A 305 -23.49 -22.76 -6.48
N ALA A 306 -24.44 -21.87 -6.82
CA ALA A 306 -25.05 -21.81 -8.15
C ALA A 306 -24.31 -20.81 -9.05
N ALA A 307 -23.86 -21.26 -10.23
CA ALA A 307 -22.96 -20.52 -11.11
C ALA A 307 -23.54 -19.27 -11.80
N ASP A 308 -24.85 -19.04 -11.69
CA ASP A 308 -25.59 -18.06 -12.51
C ASP A 308 -26.04 -16.80 -11.75
N LYS A 309 -26.09 -16.83 -10.41
CA LYS A 309 -26.55 -15.69 -9.60
C LYS A 309 -25.40 -14.70 -9.36
N ARG A 310 -25.62 -13.42 -9.70
CA ARG A 310 -24.62 -12.35 -9.59
C ARG A 310 -25.16 -11.21 -8.73
N PRO A 311 -24.91 -11.21 -7.41
CA PRO A 311 -25.44 -10.20 -6.52
C PRO A 311 -24.98 -8.81 -6.97
N ARG A 312 -25.94 -7.93 -7.20
CA ARG A 312 -25.71 -6.57 -7.67
C ARG A 312 -26.75 -5.62 -7.09
N ILE A 313 -26.34 -4.38 -6.87
CA ILE A 313 -27.23 -3.26 -6.62
C ILE A 313 -27.41 -2.50 -7.92
N THR A 314 -28.66 -2.20 -8.26
CA THR A 314 -29.01 -1.38 -9.42
C THR A 314 -29.78 -0.15 -8.99
N LEU A 315 -29.45 1.00 -9.57
CA LEU A 315 -30.17 2.23 -9.31
C LEU A 315 -31.21 2.46 -10.39
N LYS A 316 -32.42 2.80 -9.96
CA LYS A 316 -33.54 3.11 -10.84
C LYS A 316 -33.89 4.59 -10.76
N ASP A 317 -34.18 5.17 -11.92
CA ASP A 317 -34.78 6.50 -12.02
C ASP A 317 -36.26 6.46 -11.60
N GLU A 318 -36.91 7.63 -11.50
CA GLU A 318 -38.33 7.77 -11.18
C GLU A 318 -39.25 7.00 -12.16
N GLU A 319 -38.80 6.74 -13.39
CA GLU A 319 -39.51 5.92 -14.39
C GLU A 319 -39.32 4.39 -14.21
N GLY A 320 -38.56 3.95 -13.20
CA GLY A 320 -38.31 2.53 -12.92
C GLY A 320 -37.33 1.83 -13.88
N LYS A 321 -36.73 2.57 -14.82
CA LYS A 321 -35.62 2.12 -15.66
C LYS A 321 -34.29 2.25 -14.91
N THR A 322 -33.32 1.40 -15.26
CA THR A 322 -31.96 1.52 -14.71
C THR A 322 -31.37 2.85 -15.13
N ALA A 323 -31.00 3.65 -14.14
CA ALA A 323 -30.37 4.94 -14.34
C ALA A 323 -29.02 4.75 -15.07
N LYS A 324 -28.62 5.73 -15.87
CA LYS A 324 -27.34 5.69 -16.58
C LYS A 324 -26.31 6.52 -15.82
N LEU A 325 -25.10 6.00 -15.69
CA LEU A 325 -23.96 6.77 -15.20
C LEU A 325 -23.65 7.93 -16.17
N PRO A 326 -22.95 8.98 -15.70
CA PRO A 326 -22.36 10.02 -16.55
C PRO A 326 -21.51 9.45 -17.71
N SER A 327 -20.92 8.27 -17.52
CA SER A 327 -20.14 7.51 -18.51
C SER A 327 -20.97 6.74 -19.56
N GLY A 328 -22.31 6.75 -19.45
CA GLY A 328 -23.23 6.09 -20.38
C GLY A 328 -23.54 4.62 -20.09
N GLN A 329 -22.85 4.01 -19.11
CA GLN A 329 -23.12 2.65 -18.64
C GLN A 329 -24.36 2.60 -17.71
N PRO A 330 -25.07 1.46 -17.61
CA PRO A 330 -26.17 1.32 -16.65
C PRO A 330 -25.63 1.26 -15.21
N ALA A 331 -26.30 1.93 -14.27
CA ALA A 331 -25.98 1.98 -12.85
C ALA A 331 -26.16 0.63 -12.16
N ARG A 332 -25.17 -0.24 -12.35
CA ARG A 332 -25.12 -1.61 -11.85
C ARG A 332 -23.82 -1.80 -11.08
N TYR A 333 -23.93 -1.86 -9.76
CA TYR A 333 -22.82 -2.09 -8.85
C TYR A 333 -22.80 -3.56 -8.48
N MET A 334 -21.78 -4.29 -8.96
CA MET A 334 -21.60 -5.70 -8.60
C MET A 334 -21.03 -5.79 -7.20
N LEU A 335 -21.54 -6.72 -6.41
CA LEU A 335 -21.10 -6.90 -5.03
C LEU A 335 -20.26 -8.18 -4.89
N PRO A 336 -19.02 -8.09 -4.37
CA PRO A 336 -18.19 -9.25 -4.13
C PRO A 336 -18.66 -10.03 -2.89
N VAL A 337 -18.17 -11.26 -2.77
CA VAL A 337 -18.36 -12.09 -1.56
C VAL A 337 -17.68 -11.39 -0.38
N GLY A 338 -18.34 -11.35 0.77
CA GLY A 338 -17.88 -10.68 1.97
C GLY A 338 -18.24 -9.19 2.05
N ALA A 339 -18.87 -8.61 1.02
CA ALA A 339 -19.37 -7.23 1.10
C ALA A 339 -20.58 -7.14 2.05
N ASN A 340 -20.56 -6.13 2.92
CA ASN A 340 -21.65 -5.78 3.82
C ASN A 340 -22.54 -4.75 3.15
N ILE A 341 -23.81 -5.09 2.92
CA ILE A 341 -24.78 -4.17 2.33
C ILE A 341 -25.24 -3.20 3.43
N VAL A 342 -25.12 -1.89 3.16
CA VAL A 342 -25.53 -0.83 4.10
C VAL A 342 -26.94 -0.34 3.81
N VAL A 343 -27.31 -0.28 2.53
CA VAL A 343 -28.60 0.26 2.06
C VAL A 343 -29.71 -0.79 2.06
N GLY A 344 -30.95 -0.34 2.26
CA GLY A 344 -32.15 -1.14 2.09
C GLY A 344 -32.59 -1.30 0.63
N GLU A 345 -33.40 -2.32 0.35
CA GLU A 345 -34.12 -2.39 -0.93
C GLU A 345 -35.16 -1.27 -0.99
N ASP A 346 -35.32 -0.65 -2.15
CA ASP A 346 -36.24 0.47 -2.41
C ASP A 346 -35.92 1.78 -1.66
N GLU A 347 -34.76 1.88 -1.01
CA GLU A 347 -34.28 3.12 -0.40
C GLU A 347 -33.83 4.14 -1.46
N MET A 348 -34.00 5.43 -1.18
CA MET A 348 -33.56 6.52 -2.04
C MET A 348 -32.16 6.96 -1.60
N VAL A 349 -31.17 6.80 -2.48
CA VAL A 349 -29.78 7.18 -2.24
C VAL A 349 -29.41 8.42 -3.04
N SER A 350 -28.51 9.23 -2.49
CA SER A 350 -27.93 10.38 -3.16
C SER A 350 -26.58 10.02 -3.78
N ALA A 351 -26.15 10.78 -4.78
CA ALA A 351 -24.81 10.69 -5.32
C ALA A 351 -23.76 10.85 -4.18
N GLY A 352 -22.78 9.96 -4.10
CA GLY A 352 -21.77 9.91 -3.03
C GLY A 352 -22.13 9.03 -1.82
N ASP A 353 -23.33 8.43 -1.78
CA ASP A 353 -23.70 7.51 -0.70
C ASP A 353 -23.06 6.11 -0.84
N VAL A 354 -22.81 5.48 0.31
CA VAL A 354 -22.21 4.14 0.40
C VAL A 354 -23.29 3.07 0.26
N LEU A 355 -23.26 2.31 -0.83
CA LEU A 355 -24.17 1.18 -1.09
C LEU A 355 -23.78 -0.06 -0.28
N ALA A 356 -22.49 -0.37 -0.26
CA ALA A 356 -21.95 -1.50 0.48
C ALA A 356 -20.55 -1.17 0.99
N LYS A 357 -20.14 -1.84 2.06
CA LYS A 357 -18.80 -1.75 2.64
C LYS A 357 -18.15 -3.10 2.53
N ILE A 358 -17.02 -3.17 1.84
CA ILE A 358 -16.18 -4.36 1.88
C ILE A 358 -15.29 -4.18 3.10
N PRO A 359 -15.44 -4.98 4.16
CA PRO A 359 -14.46 -5.00 5.22
C PRO A 359 -13.13 -5.36 4.56
N ARG A 360 -12.17 -4.44 4.61
CA ARG A 360 -10.80 -4.82 4.39
C ARG A 360 -10.54 -5.84 5.49
N GLU A 361 -10.00 -7.00 5.13
CA GLU A 361 -9.13 -7.65 6.10
C GLU A 361 -7.99 -6.66 6.28
N THR A 362 -8.17 -5.65 7.15
CA THR A 362 -7.09 -4.78 7.58
C THR A 362 -6.08 -5.71 8.13
N THR A 363 -5.10 -5.97 7.28
CA THR A 363 -3.78 -6.50 7.54
C THR A 363 -3.79 -7.19 8.87
N LYS A 364 -4.47 -8.38 8.96
CA LYS A 364 -4.72 -9.13 10.22
C LYS A 364 -3.57 -8.82 11.15
N THR A 365 -3.77 -7.86 12.06
CA THR A 365 -2.69 -7.05 12.70
C THR A 365 -1.34 -7.65 12.34
N LYS A 366 -0.67 -7.26 11.22
CA LYS A 366 0.50 -7.97 10.65
C LYS A 366 1.36 -8.39 11.82
N ASP A 367 1.18 -9.65 12.25
CA ASP A 367 1.44 -10.00 13.64
C ASP A 367 2.94 -9.76 13.81
N ILE A 368 3.37 -9.17 14.92
CA ILE A 368 4.81 -9.00 15.20
C ILE A 368 5.51 -10.35 14.98
N THR A 369 4.79 -11.45 15.22
CA THR A 369 5.25 -12.81 14.99
C THR A 369 5.07 -13.38 13.57
N GLY A 370 4.39 -12.68 12.66
CA GLY A 370 4.08 -13.04 11.27
C GLY A 370 4.87 -12.26 10.20
N GLY A 371 5.46 -11.11 10.54
CA GLY A 371 6.26 -10.30 9.61
C GLY A 371 7.57 -10.98 9.15
N LEU A 372 8.29 -11.63 10.05
CA LEU A 372 9.56 -12.31 9.72
C LEU A 372 9.43 -13.47 8.73
N PRO A 373 8.44 -14.38 8.86
CA PRO A 373 8.14 -15.35 7.83
C PRO A 373 7.92 -14.72 6.45
N ARG A 374 7.24 -13.57 6.39
CA ARG A 374 7.03 -12.84 5.14
C ARG A 374 8.34 -12.29 4.57
N VAL A 375 9.20 -11.69 5.39
CA VAL A 375 10.54 -11.23 4.98
C VAL A 375 11.38 -12.40 4.43
N ALA A 376 11.35 -13.56 5.10
CA ALA A 376 12.03 -14.75 4.61
C ALA A 376 11.44 -15.25 3.28
N GLU A 377 10.13 -15.23 3.10
CA GLU A 377 9.47 -15.57 1.83
C GLU A 377 9.87 -14.64 0.69
N LEU A 378 10.03 -13.34 0.96
CA LEU A 378 10.47 -12.33 0.00
C LEU A 378 11.92 -12.56 -0.43
N PHE A 379 12.84 -12.76 0.52
CA PHE A 379 14.25 -13.07 0.21
C PHE A 379 14.45 -14.44 -0.46
N GLU A 380 13.56 -15.40 -0.21
CA GLU A 380 13.55 -16.67 -0.92
C GLU A 380 12.80 -16.62 -2.26
N ALA A 381 12.27 -15.45 -2.64
CA ALA A 381 11.45 -15.24 -3.83
C ALA A 381 10.35 -16.31 -3.99
N ARG A 382 9.70 -16.72 -2.89
CA ARG A 382 8.65 -17.73 -2.92
C ARG A 382 7.38 -17.15 -3.55
N LYS A 383 6.67 -18.00 -4.30
CA LYS A 383 5.34 -17.65 -4.81
C LYS A 383 4.33 -17.62 -3.65
N PRO A 384 3.63 -16.50 -3.42
CA PRO A 384 2.57 -16.44 -2.41
C PRO A 384 1.49 -17.49 -2.69
N LYS A 385 0.86 -18.02 -1.64
CA LYS A 385 -0.25 -18.99 -1.79
C LYS A 385 -1.46 -18.34 -2.48
N GLU A 386 -1.75 -17.11 -2.11
CA GLU A 386 -2.72 -16.24 -2.77
C GLU A 386 -1.94 -15.08 -3.38
N PHE A 387 -1.84 -15.05 -4.70
CA PHE A 387 -1.15 -13.99 -5.41
C PHE A 387 -2.09 -13.20 -6.32
N ALA A 388 -1.83 -11.91 -6.43
CA ALA A 388 -2.50 -11.05 -7.39
C ALA A 388 -2.00 -11.33 -8.81
N ILE A 389 -2.94 -11.38 -9.75
CA ILE A 389 -2.63 -11.47 -11.18
C ILE A 389 -2.39 -10.05 -11.68
N ILE A 390 -1.17 -9.79 -12.18
CA ILE A 390 -0.79 -8.51 -12.79
C ILE A 390 -1.06 -8.50 -14.29
N SER A 391 -1.34 -7.32 -14.84
CA SER A 391 -1.38 -7.14 -16.29
C SER A 391 0.04 -7.24 -16.87
N GLU A 392 0.18 -7.84 -18.04
CA GLU A 392 1.45 -7.93 -18.78
C GLU A 392 1.52 -6.89 -19.91
N ILE A 393 0.41 -6.22 -20.20
CA ILE A 393 0.27 -5.23 -21.27
C ILE A 393 -0.50 -4.01 -20.75
N ASP A 394 -0.19 -2.85 -21.30
CA ASP A 394 -0.99 -1.65 -21.12
C ASP A 394 -2.25 -1.74 -21.97
N GLY A 395 -3.40 -1.30 -21.46
CA GLY A 395 -4.61 -1.24 -22.26
C GLY A 395 -5.91 -1.07 -21.48
N VAL A 396 -7.01 -1.16 -22.21
CA VAL A 396 -8.36 -1.02 -21.66
C VAL A 396 -8.91 -2.37 -21.23
N VAL A 397 -9.44 -2.44 -20.02
CA VAL A 397 -10.01 -3.64 -19.43
C VAL A 397 -11.43 -3.88 -19.95
N SER A 398 -11.71 -5.12 -20.35
CA SER A 398 -13.04 -5.63 -20.70
C SER A 398 -13.29 -6.99 -20.07
N PHE A 399 -14.54 -7.36 -19.83
CA PHE A 399 -14.87 -8.67 -19.26
C PHE A 399 -15.38 -9.63 -20.34
N GLY A 400 -14.72 -10.78 -20.45
CA GLY A 400 -15.13 -11.85 -21.35
C GLY A 400 -16.21 -12.76 -20.77
N LYS A 401 -16.60 -13.80 -21.54
CA LYS A 401 -17.45 -14.87 -21.02
C LYS A 401 -16.72 -15.67 -19.94
N ASP A 402 -17.37 -15.84 -18.79
CA ASP A 402 -16.88 -16.70 -17.70
C ASP A 402 -16.61 -18.13 -18.20
N SER A 403 -15.51 -18.71 -17.75
CA SER A 403 -15.15 -20.10 -18.08
C SER A 403 -14.91 -20.90 -16.81
N LYS A 404 -15.60 -22.03 -16.65
CA LYS A 404 -15.40 -23.04 -15.58
C LYS A 404 -15.04 -22.45 -14.20
N GLY A 405 -15.90 -21.58 -13.65
CA GLY A 405 -15.70 -21.04 -12.29
C GLY A 405 -14.62 -19.96 -12.17
N LYS A 406 -14.09 -19.45 -13.28
CA LYS A 406 -13.17 -18.31 -13.35
C LYS A 406 -13.77 -17.19 -14.19
N ARG A 407 -13.57 -15.95 -13.74
CA ARG A 407 -13.88 -14.72 -14.47
C ARG A 407 -12.75 -14.44 -15.46
N LYS A 408 -13.12 -14.03 -16.66
CA LYS A 408 -12.18 -13.72 -17.74
C LYS A 408 -12.06 -12.22 -17.88
N VAL A 409 -10.88 -11.68 -17.61
CA VAL A 409 -10.54 -10.27 -17.81
C VAL A 409 -9.68 -10.17 -19.06
N ILE A 410 -10.09 -9.33 -20.01
CA ILE A 410 -9.40 -9.15 -21.28
C ILE A 410 -8.87 -7.72 -21.31
N VAL A 411 -7.55 -7.58 -21.37
CA VAL A 411 -6.89 -6.28 -21.54
C VAL A 411 -6.61 -6.10 -23.02
N THR A 412 -7.12 -5.02 -23.60
CA THR A 412 -6.94 -4.71 -25.03
C THR A 412 -6.02 -3.50 -25.17
N PRO A 413 -4.82 -3.64 -25.76
CA PRO A 413 -3.91 -2.53 -25.98
C PRO A 413 -4.42 -1.65 -27.13
N GLU A 414 -3.95 -0.39 -27.21
CA GLU A 414 -4.28 0.49 -28.34
C GLU A 414 -3.76 -0.08 -29.67
N HIS A 415 -2.61 -0.76 -29.63
CA HIS A 415 -1.99 -1.42 -30.78
C HIS A 415 -1.50 -2.81 -30.37
N GLY A 416 -2.04 -3.87 -30.99
CA GLY A 416 -1.57 -5.23 -30.80
C GLY A 416 -2.67 -6.24 -30.44
N GLU A 417 -2.25 -7.38 -29.90
CA GLU A 417 -3.14 -8.47 -29.51
C GLU A 417 -3.66 -8.29 -28.08
N SER A 418 -4.96 -8.53 -27.88
CA SER A 418 -5.58 -8.55 -26.56
C SER A 418 -5.12 -9.74 -25.73
N LYS A 419 -4.93 -9.54 -24.42
CA LYS A 419 -4.47 -10.58 -23.50
C LYS A 419 -5.54 -10.96 -22.48
N GLU A 420 -5.67 -12.25 -22.23
CA GLU A 420 -6.75 -12.81 -21.41
C GLU A 420 -6.22 -13.34 -20.08
N TYR A 421 -6.81 -12.88 -18.98
CA TYR A 421 -6.50 -13.26 -17.61
C TYR A 421 -7.69 -13.98 -16.97
N LEU A 422 -7.41 -15.06 -16.22
CA LEU A 422 -8.43 -15.88 -15.58
C LEU A 422 -8.36 -15.74 -14.06
N ILE A 423 -9.32 -15.00 -13.49
CA ILE A 423 -9.41 -14.74 -12.06
C ILE A 423 -10.43 -15.71 -11.43
N PRO A 424 -10.10 -16.44 -10.34
CA PRO A 424 -11.06 -17.30 -9.65
C PRO A 424 -12.34 -16.55 -9.21
N LYS A 425 -13.51 -17.18 -9.37
CA LYS A 425 -14.76 -16.61 -8.82
C LYS A 425 -14.66 -16.53 -7.29
N GLY A 426 -15.20 -15.45 -6.71
CA GLY A 426 -15.15 -15.16 -5.27
C GLY A 426 -14.05 -14.19 -4.85
N LYS A 427 -12.98 -14.03 -5.65
CA LYS A 427 -11.97 -12.99 -5.40
C LYS A 427 -12.44 -11.62 -5.91
N HIS A 428 -12.08 -10.58 -5.16
CA HIS A 428 -12.36 -9.20 -5.53
C HIS A 428 -11.45 -8.78 -6.69
N ILE A 429 -12.08 -8.27 -7.75
CA ILE A 429 -11.38 -7.72 -8.91
C ILE A 429 -11.27 -6.24 -8.63
N SER A 430 -10.04 -5.74 -8.63
CA SER A 430 -9.80 -4.32 -8.40
C SER A 430 -10.35 -3.53 -9.59
N VAL A 431 -10.11 -3.94 -10.82
CA VAL A 431 -10.41 -3.13 -12.03
C VAL A 431 -11.87 -3.20 -12.50
N HIS A 432 -12.37 -2.11 -13.09
CA HIS A 432 -13.69 -2.01 -13.72
C HIS A 432 -13.62 -2.08 -15.25
N GLU A 433 -14.78 -2.25 -15.89
CA GLU A 433 -14.89 -2.32 -17.35
C GLU A 433 -14.72 -0.93 -17.96
N GLY A 434 -13.72 -0.79 -18.82
CA GLY A 434 -13.33 0.50 -19.42
C GLY A 434 -12.15 1.19 -18.71
N ASP A 435 -11.66 0.65 -17.58
CA ASP A 435 -10.47 1.18 -16.91
C ASP A 435 -9.22 0.97 -17.78
N HIS A 436 -8.35 1.97 -17.82
CA HIS A 436 -7.04 1.86 -18.45
C HIS A 436 -6.02 1.37 -17.41
N VAL A 437 -5.48 0.17 -17.61
CA VAL A 437 -4.46 -0.43 -16.74
C VAL A 437 -3.09 -0.36 -17.36
N ARG A 438 -2.06 -0.21 -16.52
CA ARG A 438 -0.67 -0.30 -16.96
C ARG A 438 -0.11 -1.72 -16.81
N ALA A 439 0.91 -2.04 -17.59
CA ALA A 439 1.70 -3.25 -17.40
C ALA A 439 2.27 -3.27 -15.98
N GLY A 440 2.16 -4.41 -15.31
CA GLY A 440 2.54 -4.59 -13.91
C GLY A 440 1.43 -4.31 -12.90
N GLU A 441 0.33 -3.67 -13.30
CA GLU A 441 -0.74 -3.30 -12.37
C GLU A 441 -1.59 -4.52 -11.95
N PRO A 442 -1.90 -4.70 -10.65
CA PRO A 442 -2.68 -5.84 -10.17
C PRO A 442 -4.17 -5.73 -10.53
N LEU A 443 -4.70 -6.76 -11.19
CA LEU A 443 -6.10 -6.87 -11.60
C LEU A 443 -7.03 -7.40 -10.49
N MET A 444 -6.45 -7.98 -9.43
CA MET A 444 -7.17 -8.53 -8.29
C MET A 444 -6.42 -8.27 -6.99
N ASP A 445 -7.14 -8.30 -5.87
CA ASP A 445 -6.53 -8.18 -4.55
C ASP A 445 -5.68 -9.42 -4.23
N GLY A 446 -4.51 -9.20 -3.66
CA GLY A 446 -3.57 -10.25 -3.24
C GLY A 446 -2.13 -9.75 -3.25
N SER A 447 -1.20 -10.54 -2.71
CA SER A 447 0.23 -10.21 -2.81
C SER A 447 0.73 -10.41 -4.23
N THR A 448 1.52 -9.47 -4.74
CA THR A 448 2.16 -9.62 -6.05
C THR A 448 3.23 -10.70 -6.02
N ASN A 449 3.34 -11.44 -7.12
CA ASN A 449 4.34 -12.50 -7.29
C ASN A 449 5.65 -11.93 -7.85
N PRO A 450 6.79 -12.06 -7.14
CA PRO A 450 8.10 -11.59 -7.61
C PRO A 450 8.47 -12.07 -9.03
N HIS A 451 8.11 -13.30 -9.37
CA HIS A 451 8.44 -13.89 -10.68
C HIS A 451 7.68 -13.25 -11.84
N ASP A 452 6.45 -12.80 -11.58
CA ASP A 452 5.66 -12.13 -12.60
C ASP A 452 6.15 -10.68 -12.78
N ILE A 453 6.54 -10.00 -11.70
CA ILE A 453 7.17 -8.67 -11.75
C ILE A 453 8.43 -8.71 -12.60
N LEU A 454 9.32 -9.68 -12.36
CA LEU A 454 10.55 -9.83 -13.14
C LEU A 454 10.27 -10.01 -14.64
N ARG A 455 9.25 -10.80 -14.97
CA ARG A 455 8.90 -11.09 -16.38
C ARG A 455 8.32 -9.87 -17.09
N VAL A 456 7.54 -9.05 -16.38
CA VAL A 456 6.79 -7.94 -16.98
C VAL A 456 7.55 -6.62 -16.90
N LEU A 457 8.09 -6.27 -15.74
CA LEU A 457 8.71 -4.97 -15.45
C LEU A 457 10.24 -5.01 -15.43
N GLY A 458 10.83 -6.20 -15.29
CA GLY A 458 12.29 -6.39 -15.29
C GLY A 458 12.92 -6.38 -13.90
N GLU A 459 14.25 -6.42 -13.89
CA GLU A 459 15.06 -6.61 -12.67
C GLU A 459 15.03 -5.39 -11.74
N GLN A 460 15.13 -4.18 -12.29
CA GLN A 460 15.15 -2.94 -11.49
C GLN A 460 13.86 -2.77 -10.70
N GLU A 461 12.72 -3.01 -11.35
CA GLU A 461 11.40 -2.86 -10.71
C GLU A 461 11.13 -3.97 -9.70
N LEU A 462 11.59 -5.20 -9.98
CA LEU A 462 11.58 -6.28 -8.98
C LEU A 462 12.39 -5.90 -7.76
N ALA A 463 13.61 -5.41 -7.95
CA ALA A 463 14.51 -5.09 -6.86
C ALA A 463 13.92 -3.96 -5.99
N LYS A 464 13.35 -2.92 -6.62
CA LYS A 464 12.61 -1.86 -5.94
C LYS A 464 11.44 -2.41 -5.12
N TYR A 465 10.61 -3.26 -5.74
CA TYR A 465 9.49 -3.91 -5.06
C TYR A 465 9.93 -4.74 -3.83
N LEU A 466 11.02 -5.51 -3.94
CA LEU A 466 11.55 -6.29 -2.82
C LEU A 466 12.04 -5.40 -1.68
N VAL A 467 12.71 -4.29 -2.00
CA VAL A 467 13.15 -3.31 -1.00
C VAL A 467 11.94 -2.69 -0.30
N ASP A 468 10.95 -2.21 -1.05
CA ASP A 468 9.76 -1.56 -0.50
C ASP A 468 8.94 -2.51 0.40
N GLU A 469 8.68 -3.76 -0.03
CA GLU A 469 7.93 -4.73 0.77
C GLU A 469 8.64 -5.13 2.07
N VAL A 470 9.97 -5.34 2.01
CA VAL A 470 10.74 -5.67 3.23
C VAL A 470 10.78 -4.47 4.17
N GLN A 471 10.99 -3.27 3.61
CA GLN A 471 11.03 -2.02 4.36
C GLN A 471 9.70 -1.76 5.08
N GLU A 472 8.58 -1.97 4.40
CA GLU A 472 7.24 -1.86 4.97
C GLU A 472 7.07 -2.77 6.20
N VAL A 473 7.51 -4.03 6.11
CA VAL A 473 7.43 -4.96 7.25
C VAL A 473 8.24 -4.45 8.44
N TYR A 474 9.47 -3.97 8.26
CA TYR A 474 10.26 -3.46 9.37
C TYR A 474 9.70 -2.15 9.95
N ARG A 475 9.18 -1.27 9.09
CA ARG A 475 8.61 0.02 9.50
C ARG A 475 7.31 -0.13 10.26
N LEU A 476 6.43 -1.04 9.84
CA LEU A 476 5.23 -1.40 10.60
C LEU A 476 5.56 -1.91 12.02
N GLN A 477 6.73 -2.51 12.19
CA GLN A 477 7.25 -2.96 13.49
C GLN A 477 7.98 -1.87 14.27
N GLY A 478 8.02 -0.64 13.75
CA GLY A 478 8.69 0.51 14.37
C GLY A 478 10.21 0.48 14.26
N VAL A 479 10.78 -0.42 13.45
CA VAL A 479 12.23 -0.47 13.21
C VAL A 479 12.57 0.36 11.99
N LYS A 480 13.42 1.36 12.17
CA LYS A 480 13.94 2.19 11.08
C LYS A 480 15.22 1.55 10.52
N ILE A 481 15.11 0.93 9.36
CA ILE A 481 16.25 0.47 8.55
C ILE A 481 16.36 1.40 7.35
N ASN A 482 17.58 1.66 6.86
CA ASN A 482 17.77 2.37 5.60
C ASN A 482 17.75 1.37 4.44
N ASP A 483 17.10 1.73 3.35
CA ASP A 483 16.95 0.92 2.13
C ASP A 483 18.28 0.33 1.63
N LYS A 484 19.42 1.01 1.87
CA LYS A 484 20.74 0.57 1.40
C LYS A 484 21.11 -0.81 1.90
N HIS A 485 20.68 -1.15 3.12
CA HIS A 485 20.97 -2.46 3.69
C HIS A 485 20.15 -3.56 3.00
N ILE A 486 18.90 -3.28 2.65
CA ILE A 486 18.06 -4.24 1.94
C ILE A 486 18.54 -4.39 0.50
N GLU A 487 18.90 -3.28 -0.16
CA GLU A 487 19.49 -3.29 -1.51
C GLU A 487 20.75 -4.15 -1.60
N VAL A 488 21.60 -4.15 -0.58
CA VAL A 488 22.82 -4.98 -0.54
C VAL A 488 22.51 -6.49 -0.50
N ILE A 489 21.37 -6.88 0.07
CA ILE A 489 20.93 -8.29 0.08
C ILE A 489 20.22 -8.67 -1.22
N VAL A 490 19.49 -7.73 -1.82
CA VAL A 490 18.74 -7.95 -3.06
C VAL A 490 19.66 -8.03 -4.27
N ARG A 491 20.77 -7.28 -4.27
CA ARG A 491 21.86 -7.41 -5.24
C ARG A 491 22.61 -8.72 -5.06
#